data_AF-A0A917A7I5-F1
#
_entry.id   AF-A0A917A7I5-F1
#
_cell.length_a   1.000
_cell.length_b   1.000
_cell.length_c   1.000
_cell.angle_alpha   90.00
_cell.angle_beta   90.00
_cell.angle_gamma   90.00
#
_symmetry.space_group_name_H-M   'P 1'
#
loop_
_entity.id
_entity.type
_entity.pdbx_description
1 polymer ?
#
loop_
_entity_poly.entity_id
_entity_poly.type
_entity_poly.pdbx_seq_one_letter_code
_entity_poly.pdbx_strand_id
1 'polypeptide(L)' 'MEELLAIIKQQAAVNQQLTNELALLREQVAYLTQKLYGKSSEKVVHQTGQLSLFGEESLPEEESDLPS' A
#
# COMPACT_ATOMS: atom_id res chain seq x y z
N MET A 1 41.12 18.51 -6.37
CA MET A 1 40.69 17.40 -7.26
C MET A 1 40.26 16.18 -6.44
N GLU A 2 41.00 15.79 -5.40
CA GLU A 2 40.62 14.68 -4.50
C GLU A 2 39.34 14.94 -3.70
N GLU A 3 39.14 16.16 -3.21
CA GLU A 3 37.92 16.53 -2.47
C GLU A 3 36.65 16.41 -3.34
N LEU A 4 36.73 16.86 -4.60
CA LEU A 4 35.64 16.68 -5.57
C LEU A 4 35.34 15.20 -5.80
N LEU A 5 36.37 14.35 -5.89
CA LEU A 5 36.20 12.91 -6.04
C LEU A 5 35.55 12.27 -4.79
N ALA A 6 35.90 12.74 -3.60
CA ALA A 6 35.28 12.29 -2.34
C ALA A 6 33.79 12.67 -2.29
N ILE A 7 33.45 13.91 -2.66
CA ILE A 7 32.06 14.39 -2.73
C ILE A 7 31.25 13.56 -3.73
N ILE A 8 31.79 13.29 -4.92
CA ILE A 8 31.12 12.47 -5.94
C ILE A 8 30.84 11.05 -5.41
N LYS A 9 31.80 10.42 -4.74
CA LYS A 9 31.62 9.08 -4.16
C LYS A 9 30.55 9.08 -3.07
N GLN A 10 30.56 10.07 -2.19
CA GLN A 10 29.55 10.21 -1.14
C GLN A 10 28.16 10.42 -1.76
N GLN A 11 28.03 11.30 -2.75
CA GLN A 11 26.76 11.55 -3.42
C GLN A 11 26.24 10.31 -4.14
N ALA A 12 27.10 9.52 -4.77
CA ALA A 12 26.72 8.26 -5.41
C ALA A 12 26.18 7.25 -4.38
N ALA A 13 26.81 7.14 -3.21
CA ALA A 13 26.34 6.27 -2.12
C ALA A 13 24.96 6.72 -1.60
N VAL A 14 24.78 8.02 -1.37
CA VAL A 14 23.49 8.59 -0.93
C VAL A 14 22.41 8.35 -1.98
N ASN A 15 22.70 8.59 -3.26
CA ASN A 15 21.74 8.35 -4.34
C ASN A 15 21.33 6.87 -4.42
N GLN A 16 22.27 5.94 -4.19
CA GLN A 16 21.96 4.51 -4.16
C GLN A 16 21.02 4.16 -2.99
N GLN A 17 21.30 4.70 -1.80
CA GLN A 17 20.44 4.49 -0.62
C GLN A 17 19.03 5.02 -0.86
N LEU A 18 18.90 6.26 -1.35
CA LEU A 18 17.60 6.86 -1.67
C LEU A 18 16.83 6.08 -2.73
N THR A 19 17.53 5.55 -3.75
CA THR A 19 16.92 4.72 -4.80
C THR A 19 16.34 3.43 -4.21
N ASN A 20 17.05 2.79 -3.29
CA ASN A 20 16.60 1.57 -2.63
C ASN A 20 15.38 1.84 -1.73
N GLU A 21 15.40 2.92 -0.95
CA GLU A 21 14.27 3.33 -0.11
C GLU A 21 13.03 3.63 -0.95
N LEU A 22 13.20 4.33 -2.07
CA LEU A 22 12.12 4.65 -2.99
C LEU A 22 11.50 3.39 -3.60
N ALA A 23 12.32 2.41 -3.98
CA ALA A 23 11.85 1.11 -4.48
C ALA A 23 11.02 0.37 -3.42
N LEU A 24 11.51 0.32 -2.18
CA LEU A 24 10.81 -0.31 -1.06
C LEU A 24 9.48 0.39 -0.75
N LEU A 25 9.45 1.72 -0.75
CA LEU A 25 8.22 2.49 -0.53
C LEU A 25 7.19 2.23 -1.63
N ARG A 26 7.62 2.14 -2.89
CA ARG A 26 6.73 1.78 -4.01
C ARG A 26 6.12 0.39 -3.84
N GLU A 27 6.91 -0.58 -3.38
CA GLU A 27 6.42 -1.93 -3.08
C GLU A 27 5.38 -1.92 -1.96
N GLN A 28 5.65 -1.19 -0.87
CA GLN A 28 4.71 -1.04 0.25
C GLN A 28 3.40 -0.39 -0.19
N VAL A 29 3.48 0.68 -0.98
CA VAL A 29 2.28 1.34 -1.54
C VAL A 29 1.49 0.35 -2.39
N ALA A 30 2.14 -0.36 -3.31
CA ALA A 30 1.46 -1.36 -4.15
C ALA A 30 0.77 -2.44 -3.30
N TYR A 31 1.45 -2.96 -2.28
CA TYR A 31 0.91 -3.95 -1.36
C TYR A 31 -0.32 -3.43 -0.59
N LEU A 32 -0.22 -2.23 -0.01
CA LEU A 32 -1.32 -1.63 0.74
C LEU A 32 -2.51 -1.30 -0.18
N THR A 33 -2.26 -0.76 -1.38
CA THR A 33 -3.29 -0.54 -2.39
C THR A 33 -3.98 -1.84 -2.78
N GLN A 34 -3.22 -2.92 -3.00
CA GLN A 34 -3.81 -4.25 -3.26
C GLN A 34 -4.59 -4.77 -2.05
N LYS A 35 -4.14 -4.51 -0.82
CA LYS A 35 -4.86 -4.95 0.38
C LYS A 35 -6.19 -4.21 0.56
N LEU A 36 -6.21 -2.91 0.28
CA LEU A 36 -7.40 -2.06 0.40
C LEU A 36 -8.41 -2.31 -0.73
N TYR A 37 -7.93 -2.41 -1.98
CA TYR A 37 -8.81 -2.42 -3.16
C TYR A 37 -8.72 -3.70 -4.01
N GLY A 38 -7.73 -4.56 -3.77
CA GLY A 38 -7.49 -5.79 -4.53
C GLY A 38 -8.34 -6.98 -4.08
N LYS A 39 -9.12 -6.85 -3.00
CA LYS A 39 -10.25 -7.74 -2.76
C LYS A 39 -11.37 -7.32 -3.71
N SER A 40 -11.28 -7.79 -4.94
CA SER A 40 -12.43 -7.86 -5.82
C SER A 40 -13.49 -8.63 -5.05
N SER A 41 -14.48 -7.89 -4.54
CA SER A 41 -15.89 -8.24 -4.62
C SER A 41 -16.09 -9.68 -5.11
N GLU A 42 -16.07 -10.65 -4.19
CA GLU A 42 -17.08 -11.68 -4.33
C GLU A 42 -18.36 -10.88 -4.30
N LYS A 43 -18.98 -10.69 -5.47
CA LYS A 43 -20.42 -10.46 -5.49
C LYS A 43 -20.95 -11.68 -4.77
N VAL A 44 -21.15 -11.57 -3.46
CA VAL A 44 -22.02 -12.47 -2.73
C VAL A 44 -23.35 -12.24 -3.42
N VAL A 45 -23.63 -13.05 -4.43
CA VAL A 45 -24.98 -13.19 -4.93
C VAL A 45 -25.67 -13.84 -3.75
N HIS A 46 -26.20 -13.01 -2.85
CA HIS A 46 -27.00 -13.45 -1.72
C HIS A 46 -28.15 -14.22 -2.35
N GLN A 47 -28.02 -15.54 -2.42
CA GLN A 47 -29.12 -16.40 -2.80
C GLN A 47 -30.17 -16.22 -1.71
N THR A 48 -31.37 -15.84 -2.11
CA THR A 48 -32.50 -15.64 -1.20
C THR A 48 -32.69 -16.91 -0.36
N GLY A 49 -32.39 -16.82 0.93
CA GLY A 49 -32.49 -17.93 1.89
C GLY A 49 -31.18 -18.49 2.43
N GLN A 50 -30.01 -17.97 2.03
CA GLN A 50 -28.73 -18.41 2.63
C GLN A 50 -28.41 -17.58 3.89
N LEU A 51 -28.29 -18.24 5.04
CA LEU A 51 -27.81 -17.63 6.29
C LEU A 51 -26.27 -17.67 6.31
N SER A 52 -25.60 -16.52 6.41
CA SER A 52 -24.15 -16.47 6.59
C SER A 52 -23.78 -17.10 7.94
N LEU A 53 -22.90 -18.11 7.92
CA LEU A 53 -22.46 -18.84 9.12
C LEU A 53 -21.37 -18.10 9.91
N PHE A 54 -20.69 -17.17 9.24
CA PHE A 54 -19.81 -16.20 9.90
C PHE A 54 -20.68 -14.99 10.15
N GLY A 55 -20.86 -14.64 11.43
CA GLY A 55 -21.64 -13.49 11.83
C GLY A 55 -21.22 -12.30 10.98
N GLU A 56 -22.21 -11.66 10.35
CA GLU A 56 -22.04 -10.41 9.65
C GLU A 56 -21.51 -9.40 10.68
N GLU A 57 -20.19 -9.33 10.82
CA GLU A 57 -19.56 -8.14 11.34
C GLU A 57 -19.82 -7.09 10.28
N SER A 58 -20.89 -6.34 10.48
CA SER A 58 -21.16 -5.11 9.75
C SER A 58 -19.96 -4.21 10.00
N LEU A 59 -18.95 -4.31 9.13
CA LEU A 59 -17.95 -3.27 9.04
C LEU A 59 -18.76 -2.01 8.70
N PRO A 60 -18.71 -0.98 9.56
CA PRO A 60 -19.46 0.25 9.31
C PRO A 60 -19.10 0.73 7.89
N GLU A 61 -20.15 1.05 7.13
CA GLU A 61 -20.00 1.65 5.81
C GLU A 61 -19.01 2.82 5.95
N GLU A 62 -17.88 2.73 5.25
CA GLU A 62 -16.87 3.79 5.24
C GLU A 62 -17.41 5.00 4.48
N GLU A 63 -18.32 5.73 5.12
CA GLU A 63 -18.85 7.02 4.64
C GLU A 63 -18.29 8.21 5.43
N SER A 64 -17.34 8.01 6.37
CA SER A 64 -16.89 9.09 7.26
C SER A 64 -15.43 9.54 7.17
N ASP A 65 -14.55 8.88 6.41
CA ASP A 65 -13.11 9.23 6.43
C ASP A 65 -12.68 10.12 5.24
N LEU A 66 -13.50 11.11 4.90
CA LEU A 66 -13.05 12.30 4.17
C LEU A 66 -12.76 13.41 5.19
N PRO A 67 -11.52 13.92 5.29
CA PRO A 67 -11.22 15.03 6.18
C PRO A 67 -11.94 16.31 5.70
N SER A 68 -12.58 17.01 6.64
CA SER A 68 -13.12 18.37 6.45
C SER A 68 -12.02 19.42 6.35
#